data_AF-A0A7X7V267-F1
#
_entry.id   AF-A0A7X7V267-F1
#
_cell.length_a   1.000
_cell.length_b   1.000
_cell.length_c   1.000
_cell.angle_alpha   90.00
_cell.angle_beta   90.00
_cell.angle_gamma   90.00
#
_symmetry.space_group_name_H-M   'P 1'
#
loop_
_entity.id
_entity.type
_entity.pdbx_description
1 polymer ?
#
loop_
_entity_poly.entity_id
_entity_poly.type
_entity_poly.pdbx_seq_one_letter_code
_entity_poly.pdbx_strand_id
1 'polypeptide(L)'
;IIPQIKEGIVSGALVAFTMSFDDFVISLFTSGPGVSNISMYVYANVKRINPTINALSALIVYIITAVLILVNVVPMVRERRRKKEHAQNAELA
;
A
#
# COMPACT_ATOMS: atom_id res chain seq x y z
N ILE A 1 26.06 -7.16 4.43
CA ILE A 1 25.05 -6.96 5.50
C ILE A 1 23.89 -6.09 5.03
N ILE A 2 24.06 -4.78 4.76
CA ILE A 2 22.97 -3.88 4.31
C ILE A 2 22.20 -4.40 3.07
N PRO A 3 22.85 -4.91 2.00
CA PRO A 3 22.14 -5.41 0.83
C PRO A 3 21.30 -6.67 1.10
N GLN A 4 21.72 -7.51 2.06
CA GLN A 4 21.05 -8.78 2.40
C GLN A 4 19.82 -8.55 3.27
N ILE A 5 19.86 -7.57 4.17
CA ILE A 5 18.72 -7.22 5.03
C ILE A 5 17.72 -6.27 4.35
N LYS A 6 18.06 -5.73 3.16
CA LYS A 6 17.25 -4.75 2.44
C LYS A 6 15.81 -5.24 2.22
N GLU A 7 15.63 -6.49 1.80
CA GLU A 7 14.31 -7.07 1.57
C GLU A 7 13.49 -7.19 2.86
N GLY A 8 14.16 -7.52 3.96
CA GLY A 8 13.57 -7.54 5.30
C GLY A 8 13.16 -6.16 5.80
N ILE A 9 14.01 -5.14 5.58
CA ILE A 9 13.72 -3.74 5.93
C ILE A 9 12.52 -3.23 5.15
N VAL A 10 12.44 -3.48 3.84
CA VAL A 10 11.30 -3.06 3.01
C VAL A 10 10.02 -3.76 3.48
N SER A 11 10.07 -5.06 3.76
CA SER A 11 8.91 -5.81 4.27
C SER A 11 8.43 -5.26 5.62
N GLY A 12 9.36 -5.05 6.56
CA GLY A 12 9.04 -4.47 7.88
C GLY A 12 8.50 -3.05 7.79
N ALA A 13 9.03 -2.23 6.89
CA ALA A 13 8.55 -0.86 6.66
C ALA A 13 7.12 -0.85 6.11
N LEU A 14 6.77 -1.75 5.20
CA LEU A 14 5.40 -1.86 4.67
C LEU A 14 4.41 -2.31 5.75
N VAL A 15 4.80 -3.25 6.61
CA VAL A 15 3.96 -3.70 7.73
C VAL A 15 3.75 -2.58 8.74
N ALA A 16 4.82 -1.90 9.15
CA ALA A 16 4.74 -0.76 10.08
C ALA A 16 3.89 0.38 9.51
N PHE A 17 4.03 0.68 8.21
CA PHE A 17 3.18 1.64 7.52
C PHE A 17 1.72 1.23 7.54
N THR A 18 1.41 -0.05 7.30
CA THR A 18 0.04 -0.57 7.33
C THR A 18 -0.57 -0.45 8.73
N MET A 19 0.17 -0.82 9.78
CA MET A 19 -0.28 -0.66 11.17
C MET A 19 -0.56 0.79 11.54
N SER A 20 0.18 1.75 10.97
CA SER A 20 -0.03 3.18 11.27
C SER A 20 -1.44 3.70 10.94
N PHE A 21 -2.15 3.07 10.00
CA PHE A 21 -3.54 3.42 9.67
C PHE A 21 -4.55 2.75 10.62
N ASP A 22 -4.20 1.61 11.24
CA ASP A 22 -5.07 0.84 12.13
C ASP A 22 -5.04 1.33 13.59
N ASP A 23 -3.94 1.98 14.01
CA ASP A 23 -3.72 2.46 15.39
C ASP A 23 -4.58 3.68 15.82
N PHE A 24 -5.77 3.88 15.23
CA PHE A 24 -6.69 4.98 15.56
C PHE A 24 -6.98 5.10 17.05
N VAL A 25 -7.30 3.98 17.72
CA VAL A 25 -7.70 3.98 19.14
C VAL A 25 -6.57 4.51 20.01
N ILE A 26 -5.36 3.98 19.82
CA ILE A 26 -4.17 4.40 20.57
C ILE A 26 -3.88 5.88 20.29
N SER A 27 -3.94 6.28 19.03
CA SER A 27 -3.70 7.65 18.62
C SER A 27 -4.73 8.62 19.24
N LEU A 28 -6.00 8.23 19.33
CA LEU A 28 -7.06 9.08 19.90
C LEU A 28 -6.80 9.41 21.38
N PHE A 29 -6.30 8.45 22.15
CA PHE A 29 -6.05 8.62 23.59
C PHE A 29 -4.66 9.19 23.90
N THR A 30 -3.71 9.09 22.97
CA THR A 30 -2.31 9.50 23.18
C THR A 30 -1.97 10.83 22.50
N SER A 31 -2.78 11.27 21.52
CA SER A 31 -2.53 12.52 20.78
C SER A 31 -2.95 13.76 21.57
N GLY A 32 -2.13 14.81 21.52
CA GLY A 32 -2.44 16.11 22.13
C GLY A 32 -3.41 16.98 21.32
N PRO A 33 -3.89 18.09 21.90
CA PRO A 33 -4.80 19.01 21.23
C PRO A 33 -4.23 19.52 19.89
N GLY A 34 -5.05 19.48 18.83
CA GLY A 34 -4.67 19.97 17.50
C GLY A 34 -3.90 18.98 16.62
N VAL A 35 -3.58 17.77 17.11
CA VAL A 35 -2.94 16.73 16.32
C VAL A 35 -3.98 15.74 15.80
N SER A 36 -4.11 15.62 14.48
CA SER A 36 -5.02 14.67 13.84
C SER A 36 -4.33 13.94 12.68
N ASN A 37 -4.28 12.61 12.74
CA ASN A 37 -3.83 11.75 11.65
C ASN A 37 -5.01 11.39 10.74
N ILE A 38 -4.72 10.72 9.62
CA ILE A 38 -5.72 10.36 8.61
C ILE A 38 -6.87 9.56 9.23
N SER A 39 -6.58 8.56 10.07
CA SER A 39 -7.61 7.71 10.69
C SER A 39 -8.48 8.48 11.68
N MET A 40 -7.90 9.35 12.51
CA MET A 40 -8.64 10.22 13.42
C MET A 40 -9.52 11.22 12.67
N TYR A 41 -9.01 11.79 11.57
CA TYR A 41 -9.75 12.72 10.73
C TYR A 41 -10.96 12.08 10.04
N VAL A 42 -10.77 10.89 9.47
CA VAL A 42 -11.85 10.11 8.84
C VAL A 42 -12.91 9.75 9.89
N TYR A 43 -12.49 9.26 11.06
CA TYR A 43 -13.40 8.92 12.15
C TYR A 43 -14.19 10.14 12.66
N ALA A 44 -13.53 11.27 12.90
CA ALA A 44 -14.18 12.49 13.40
C ALA A 44 -15.28 13.00 12.47
N ASN A 45 -15.13 12.76 11.16
CA ASN A 45 -16.06 13.21 10.13
C ASN A 45 -17.06 12.13 9.67
N VAL A 46 -17.08 10.96 10.30
CA VAL A 46 -17.96 9.84 9.90
C VAL A 46 -19.44 10.09 10.21
N LYS A 47 -19.74 10.98 11.17
CA LYS A 47 -21.10 11.22 11.68
C LYS A 47 -22.05 11.85 10.67
N ARG A 48 -21.54 12.43 9.57
CA ARG A 48 -22.34 12.99 8.47
C ARG A 48 -21.75 12.52 7.15
N ILE A 49 -22.58 12.36 6.12
CA ILE A 49 -22.10 12.08 4.77
C ILE A 49 -21.31 13.31 4.32
N ASN A 50 -19.99 13.20 4.37
CA ASN A 50 -19.07 14.24 3.96
C ASN A 50 -18.45 13.83 2.62
N PRO A 51 -18.77 14.50 1.50
CA PRO A 51 -18.26 14.12 0.18
C PRO A 51 -16.73 14.20 0.11
N THR A 52 -16.10 15.06 0.92
CA THR A 52 -14.63 15.15 1.01
C THR A 52 -14.03 13.89 1.63
N ILE A 53 -14.66 13.31 2.66
CA ILE A 53 -14.19 12.05 3.27
C ILE A 53 -14.37 10.89 2.30
N ASN A 54 -15.49 10.85 1.57
CA ASN A 54 -15.71 9.81 0.58
C ASN A 54 -14.67 9.87 -0.56
N ALA A 55 -14.35 11.07 -1.04
CA ALA A 55 -13.29 11.27 -2.04
C ALA A 55 -11.91 10.86 -1.50
N LEU A 56 -11.60 11.20 -0.24
CA LEU A 56 -10.36 10.79 0.40
C LEU A 56 -10.24 9.26 0.52
N SER A 57 -11.30 8.58 0.96
CA SER A 57 -11.34 7.12 1.04
C SER A 57 -11.14 6.46 -0.32
N ALA A 58 -11.83 6.97 -1.36
CA ALA A 58 -11.65 6.47 -2.72
C ALA A 58 -10.21 6.65 -3.22
N LEU A 59 -9.59 7.80 -2.93
CA LEU A 59 -8.21 8.08 -3.31
C LEU A 59 -7.22 7.14 -2.60
N ILE A 60 -7.40 6.90 -1.30
CA ILE A 60 -6.55 5.97 -0.53
C ILE A 60 -6.66 4.56 -1.11
N VAL A 61 -7.89 4.07 -1.34
CA VAL A 61 -8.13 2.75 -1.94
C VAL A 61 -7.50 2.65 -3.33
N TYR A 62 -7.64 3.70 -4.15
CA TYR A 62 -7.05 3.75 -5.49
C TYR A 62 -5.53 3.64 -5.44
N ILE A 63 -4.87 4.41 -4.58
CA ILE A 63 -3.41 4.40 -4.43
C ILE A 63 -2.92 3.03 -3.97
N ILE A 64 -3.53 2.46 -2.92
CA ILE A 64 -3.16 1.13 -2.41
C ILE A 64 -3.34 0.07 -3.51
N THR A 65 -4.46 0.11 -4.22
CA THR A 65 -4.75 -0.82 -5.32
C THR A 65 -3.72 -0.69 -6.45
N ALA A 66 -3.39 0.53 -6.86
CA ALA A 66 -2.38 0.79 -7.89
C ALA A 66 -1.00 0.25 -7.47
N VAL A 67 -0.59 0.46 -6.22
CA VAL A 67 0.65 -0.09 -5.67
C VAL A 67 0.63 -1.61 -5.66
N LEU A 68 -0.46 -2.23 -5.20
CA LEU A 68 -0.59 -3.69 -5.18
C LEU A 68 -0.54 -4.29 -6.59
N ILE A 69 -1.20 -3.66 -7.57
CA ILE A 69 -1.11 -4.08 -8.97
C ILE A 69 0.33 -3.95 -9.47
N LEU A 70 1.01 -2.86 -9.16
CA LEU A 70 2.38 -2.64 -9.58
C LEU A 70 3.34 -3.68 -8.98
N VAL A 71 3.16 -4.03 -7.70
CA VAL A 71 4.00 -5.02 -7.00
C VAL A 71 3.68 -6.46 -7.42
N ASN A 72 2.42 -6.82 -7.64
CA ASN A 72 2.02 -8.21 -7.91
C ASN A 72 1.93 -8.53 -9.41
N VAL A 73 1.36 -7.64 -10.21
CA VAL A 73 1.03 -7.92 -11.62
C VAL A 73 2.21 -7.65 -12.56
N VAL A 74 2.98 -6.58 -12.34
CA VAL A 74 4.13 -6.25 -13.18
C VAL A 74 5.20 -7.37 -13.23
N PRO A 75 5.66 -7.94 -12.09
CA PRO A 75 6.61 -9.04 -12.15
C PRO A 75 6.02 -10.29 -12.81
N MET A 76 4.75 -10.61 -12.54
CA MET A 76 4.05 -11.75 -13.14
C MET A 76 3.95 -11.63 -14.68
N VAL A 77 3.69 -10.43 -15.20
CA VAL A 77 3.65 -10.18 -16.65
C VAL A 77 5.05 -10.25 -17.26
N ARG A 78 6.08 -9.75 -16.56
CA ARG A 78 7.48 -9.83 -17.00
C ARG A 78 7.98 -11.27 -17.11
N GLU A 79 7.66 -12.12 -16.14
CA GLU A 79 8.03 -13.55 -16.20
C GLU A 79 7.33 -14.29 -17.35
N ARG A 80 6.04 -14.02 -17.57
CA ARG A 80 5.29 -14.63 -18.68
C ARG A 80 5.84 -14.23 -20.06
N ARG A 81 6.27 -12.97 -20.23
CA ARG A 81 6.90 -12.51 -21.49
C ARG A 81 8.23 -13.21 -21.72
N ARG A 82 9.10 -13.28 -20.71
CA ARG A 82 10.38 -14.01 -20.81
C ARG A 82 10.20 -15.48 -21.18
N LYS A 83 9.23 -16.18 -20.56
CA LYS A 83 8.96 -17.59 -20.89
C LYS A 83 8.53 -17.79 -22.35
N LYS A 84 7.72 -16.88 -22.91
CA LYS A 84 7.32 -16.92 -24.32
C LYS A 84 8.48 -16.67 -25.27
N GLU A 85 9.31 -15.66 -24.97
CA GLU A 85 10.52 -15.34 -25.75
C GLU A 85 11.51 -16.52 -25.77
N HIS A 86 11.71 -17.19 -24.62
CA HIS A 86 12.57 -18.38 -24.54
C HIS A 86 12.02 -19.59 -25.31
N ALA A 87 10.71 -19.84 -25.25
CA ALA A 87 10.10 -20.95 -25.99
C ALA A 87 10.20 -20.74 -27.52
N GLN A 88 9.96 -19.52 -27.99
CA GLN A 88 10.03 -19.19 -29.41
C GLN A 88 11.47 -19.29 -29.96
N ASN A 89 12.47 -18.86 -29.19
CA ASN A 89 13.88 -18.96 -29.60
C ASN A 89 14.39 -20.42 -29.60
N ALA A 90 13.82 -21.29 -28.75
CA ALA A 90 14.17 -22.71 -28.72
C ALA A 90 13.55 -23.51 -29.87
N GLU A 91 12.42 -23.07 -30.41
CA GLU A 91 11.77 -23.69 -31.58
C GLU A 91 12.46 -23.32 -32.91
N LEU A 92 13.25 -22.23 -32.91
CA LEU A 92 13.97 -21.71 -34.09
C LEU A 92 15.43 -22.20 -34.19
N ALA A 93 15.93 -22.97 -33.21
CA ALA A 93 17.29 -23.50 -33.14
C ALA A 93 17.34 -25.01 -33.44
#